data_AF-A0A2H0M4H3-F1
#
_entry.id   AF-A0A2H0M4H3-F1
#
_cell.length_a   1.000
_cell.length_b   1.000
_cell.length_c   1.000
_cell.angle_alpha   90.00
_cell.angle_beta   90.00
_cell.angle_gamma   90.00
#
_symmetry.space_group_name_H-M   'P 1'
#
loop_
_entity.id
_entity.type
_entity.pdbx_description
1 polymer ?
#
loop_
_entity_poly.entity_id
_entity_poly.type
_entity_poly.pdbx_seq_one_letter_code
_entity_poly.pdbx_strand_id
1 'polypeptide(L)' 'MNSNIEKLFSIEEAAKILRVSGRSVTRYIESGKLKASKIGVWRIKESNLNAFLEETSNVRSKKK' A
#
# COMPACT_ATOMS: atom_id res chain seq x y z
N MET A 1 -4.74 -3.70 27.39
CA MET A 1 -5.35 -2.98 26.25
C MET A 1 -4.30 -2.89 25.17
N ASN A 2 -4.31 -3.80 24.20
CA ASN A 2 -3.28 -3.81 23.16
C ASN A 2 -3.71 -2.81 22.09
N SER A 3 -3.15 -1.60 22.15
CA SER A 3 -3.16 -0.65 21.05
C SER A 3 -2.36 -1.28 19.89
N ASN A 4 -3.05 -2.06 19.04
CA ASN A 4 -2.49 -2.61 17.81
C ASN A 4 -2.27 -1.43 16.84
N ILE A 5 -1.13 -0.77 16.98
CA ILE A 5 -0.70 0.26 16.05
C ILE A 5 -0.34 -0.48 14.76
N GLU A 6 -1.11 -0.19 13.72
CA GLU A 6 -0.90 -0.76 12.40
C GLU A 6 0.48 -0.34 11.86
N LYS A 7 1.19 -1.29 11.23
CA LYS A 7 2.50 -1.00 10.65
C LYS A 7 2.36 -0.02 9.49
N LEU A 8 3.27 0.95 9.47
CA LEU A 8 3.36 1.96 8.43
C LEU A 8 4.67 1.77 7.67
N PHE A 9 4.56 1.60 6.36
CA PHE A 9 5.68 1.44 5.46
C PHE A 9 6.06 2.75 4.79
N SER A 10 7.35 2.94 4.54
CA SER A 10 7.86 3.96 3.61
C SER A 10 7.62 3.56 2.16
N ILE A 11 7.91 4.48 1.23
CA ILE A 11 7.90 4.19 -0.20
C ILE A 11 8.93 3.13 -0.55
N GLU A 12 10.15 3.17 0.01
CA GLU A 12 11.17 2.16 -0.29
C GLU A 12 10.81 0.78 0.25
N GLU A 13 10.20 0.72 1.44
CA GLU A 13 9.74 -0.54 2.03
C GLU A 13 8.62 -1.16 1.21
N ALA A 14 7.60 -0.38 0.86
CA ALA A 14 6.53 -0.83 -0.02
C ALA A 14 7.05 -1.26 -1.40
N ALA A 15 8.04 -0.55 -1.94
CA ALA A 15 8.69 -0.91 -3.20
C ALA A 15 9.40 -2.27 -3.12
N LYS A 16 10.09 -2.55 -2.00
CA LYS A 16 10.73 -3.86 -1.76
C LYS A 16 9.70 -4.98 -1.65
N ILE A 17 8.59 -4.75 -0.94
CA ILE A 17 7.52 -5.74 -0.75
C ILE A 17 6.85 -6.07 -2.09
N LEU A 18 6.45 -5.03 -2.83
CA LEU A 18 5.79 -5.16 -4.13
C LEU A 18 6.75 -5.54 -5.27
N ARG A 19 8.07 -5.55 -5.02
CA ARG A 19 9.13 -5.78 -6.01
C ARG A 19 9.02 -4.84 -7.23
N VAL A 20 8.80 -3.55 -6.97
CA VAL A 20 8.73 -2.50 -8.00
C VAL A 20 9.68 -1.34 -7.66
N SER A 21 9.83 -0.38 -8.56
CA SER A 21 10.59 0.84 -8.28
C SER A 21 9.82 1.79 -7.35
N GLY A 22 10.54 2.56 -6.52
CA GLY A 22 9.93 3.60 -5.68
C GLY A 22 9.10 4.61 -6.48
N ARG A 23 9.55 4.95 -7.70
CA ARG A 23 8.79 5.78 -8.64
C ARG A 23 7.43 5.18 -9.02
N SER A 24 7.35 3.86 -9.16
CA SER A 24 6.08 3.18 -9.44
C SER A 24 5.13 3.27 -8.25
N VAL A 25 5.65 3.09 -7.04
CA VAL A 25 4.86 3.26 -5.80
C VAL A 25 4.33 4.69 -5.69
N THR A 26 5.18 5.70 -5.91
CA THR A 26 4.73 7.12 -5.91
C THR A 26 3.63 7.35 -6.94
N ARG A 27 3.78 6.83 -8.17
CA ARG A 27 2.74 6.92 -9.20
C ARG A 27 1.44 6.24 -8.78
N TYR A 28 1.50 5.09 -8.10
CA TYR A 28 0.29 4.43 -7.58
C TYR A 28 -0.43 5.25 -6.53
N ILE A 29 0.33 5.95 -5.67
CA ILE A 29 -0.23 6.87 -4.68
C ILE A 29 -0.87 8.08 -5.36
N GLU A 30 -0.16 8.73 -6.29
CA GLU A 30 -0.63 9.91 -7.00
C GLU A 30 -1.86 9.63 -7.87
N SER A 31 -1.93 8.44 -8.48
CA SER A 31 -3.10 7.99 -9.25
C SER A 31 -4.26 7.50 -8.38
N GLY A 32 -4.11 7.51 -7.05
CA GLY A 32 -5.14 7.06 -6.11
C GLY A 32 -5.33 5.53 -6.05
N LYS A 33 -4.51 4.75 -6.77
CA LYS A 33 -4.56 3.29 -6.75
C LYS A 33 -4.06 2.71 -5.43
N LEU A 34 -3.03 3.30 -4.85
CA LEU A 34 -2.49 2.89 -3.55
C LEU A 34 -2.80 3.94 -2.49
N LYS A 35 -3.61 3.58 -1.51
CA LYS A 35 -3.98 4.50 -0.41
C LYS A 35 -2.80 4.71 0.54
N ALA A 36 -2.36 5.96 0.66
CA ALA A 36 -1.30 6.38 1.57
C ALA A 36 -1.67 7.67 2.30
N SER A 37 -1.04 7.91 3.45
CA SER A 37 -1.20 9.12 4.24
C SER A 37 0.07 9.97 4.19
N LYS A 38 -0.08 11.27 3.94
CA LYS A 38 1.06 12.20 3.89
C LYS A 38 1.31 12.79 5.28
N ILE A 39 2.39 12.37 5.94
CA ILE A 39 2.78 12.82 7.28
C ILE A 39 4.22 13.33 7.17
N GLY A 40 4.41 14.42 6.42
CA GLY A 40 5.70 14.88 5.89
C GLY A 40 6.16 14.04 4.70
N VAL A 41 6.33 12.73 4.92
CA VAL A 41 6.56 11.71 3.89
C VAL A 41 5.32 10.83 3.70
N TRP A 42 5.24 10.15 2.56
CA TRP A 42 4.18 9.16 2.33
C TRP A 42 4.37 7.96 3.24
N ARG A 43 3.30 7.61 3.97
CA ARG A 43 3.22 6.41 4.80
C ARG A 43 2.09 5.53 4.31
N ILE A 44 2.39 4.26 4.11
CA ILE A 44 1.45 3.28 3.57
C ILE A 44 1.11 2.31 4.69
N LYS A 45 -0.18 2.18 5.00
CA LYS A 45 -0.67 1.21 5.97
C LYS A 45 -0.56 -0.20 5.42
N GLU A 46 -0.29 -1.17 6.29
CA GLU A 46 -0.28 -2.59 5.93
C GLU A 46 -1.60 -3.05 5.30
N SER A 47 -2.75 -2.66 5.87
CA SER A 47 -4.08 -2.97 5.30
C SER A 47 -4.27 -2.40 3.90
N ASN A 48 -3.79 -1.18 3.63
CA ASN A 48 -3.90 -0.56 2.32
C ASN A 48 -3.05 -1.28 1.28
N LEU A 49 -1.88 -1.78 1.67
CA LEU A 49 -1.00 -2.55 0.78
C LEU A 49 -1.64 -3.89 0.41
N ASN A 50 -2.24 -4.57 1.39
CA ASN A 50 -2.99 -5.81 1.17
C ASN A 50 -4.21 -5.56 0.28
N ALA A 51 -4.99 -4.50 0.55
CA ALA A 51 -6.12 -4.11 -0.29
C ALA A 51 -5.70 -3.82 -1.74
N PHE A 52 -4.55 -3.16 -1.94
CA PHE A 52 -4.01 -2.90 -3.27
C PHE A 52 -3.67 -4.19 -4.02
N LEU A 53 -3.10 -5.20 -3.36
CA LEU A 53 -2.82 -6.50 -3.98
C LEU A 53 -4.11 -7.23 -4.37
N GLU A 54 -5.12 -7.20 -3.51
CA GLU A 54 -6.44 -7.79 -3.81
C GLU A 54 -7.14 -7.08 -4.96
N GLU A 55 -7.08 -5.74 -5.01
CA GLU A 55 -7.71 -4.94 -6.07
C GLU A 55 -6.98 -5.06 -7.42
N THR A 56 -5.66 -5.28 -7.42
CA THR A 56 -4.86 -5.45 -8.65
C THR A 56 -4.77 -6.90 -9.12
N SER A 57 -5.26 -7.85 -8.32
CA SER A 57 -5.30 -9.26 -8.70
C SER A 57 -6.12 -9.45 -9.98
N ASN A 58 -5.53 -10.14 -10.95
CA ASN A 58 -6.20 -10.52 -12.19
C ASN A 58 -7.23 -11.64 -11.98
N VAL A 59 -7.20 -12.29 -10.83
CA VAL A 59 -8.16 -13.33 -10.47
C VAL A 59 -9.37 -12.66 -9.85
N ARG A 60 -10.55 -12.93 -10.44
CA ARG A 60 -11.83 -12.41 -9.94
C ARG A 60 -12.13 -13.05 -8.58
N SER A 61 -11.64 -12.45 -7.51
CA SER A 61 -12.08 -12.81 -6.15
C SER A 61 -13.57 -12.49 -6.07
N LYS A 62 -14.42 -13.52 -6.02
CA LYS A 62 -15.83 -13.36 -5.70
C LYS A 62 -15.89 -12.82 -4.27
N LYS A 63 -15.92 -11.48 -4.11
CA LYS A 63 -16.36 -10.89 -2.83
C LYS A 63 -17.78 -11.40 -2.59
N LYS A 64 -17.91 -12.25 -1.58
CA LYS A 64 -19.15 -12.89 -1.15
C LYS A 64 -19.94 -11.92 -0.27
#